data_AF-A0A4Y2NAM3-F1
#
_entry.id   AF-A0A4Y2NAM3-F1
#
_cell.length_a   1.000
_cell.length_b   1.000
_cell.length_c   1.000
_cell.angle_alpha   90.00
_cell.angle_beta   90.00
_cell.angle_gamma   90.00
#
_symmetry.space_group_name_H-M   'P 1'
#
loop_
_entity.id
_entity.type
_entity.pdbx_description
1 polymer ?
#
loop_
_entity_poly.entity_id
_entity_poly.type
_entity_poly.pdbx_seq_one_letter_code
_entity_poly.pdbx_strand_id
1 'polypeptide(L)'
;MPYLYAELSQLLGEIVKKIVKPEKIVEGSALLKLDLNSNDNLLEAKNIDIGFGAKKYLKELKIADKTKLFFFLDCQKILQNLAQKIIDKSPLKYKIIRGLSSLHPSVMLNNSNIGLTQFNIVLEVLHNANQITATVAERGKD
;
A
#
# COMPACT_ATOMS: atom_id res chain seq x y z
N MET A 1 -16.79 -0.56 -2.71
CA MET A 1 -16.20 0.45 -1.82
C MET A 1 -15.12 1.22 -2.57
N PRO A 2 -15.48 2.34 -3.25
CA PRO A 2 -14.56 3.12 -4.09
C PRO A 2 -13.36 3.71 -3.33
N TYR A 3 -13.57 4.00 -2.05
CA TYR A 3 -12.56 4.58 -1.15
C TYR A 3 -11.51 3.59 -0.67
N LEU A 4 -11.86 2.29 -0.64
CA LEU A 4 -11.03 1.24 -0.05
C LEU A 4 -9.67 1.13 -0.76
N TYR A 5 -9.62 1.38 -2.07
CA TYR A 5 -8.36 1.37 -2.81
C TYR A 5 -7.39 2.45 -2.30
N ALA A 6 -7.87 3.69 -2.18
CA ALA A 6 -7.05 4.83 -1.78
C ALA A 6 -6.59 4.69 -0.32
N GLU A 7 -7.51 4.36 0.59
CA GLU A 7 -7.22 4.23 2.02
C GLU A 7 -6.22 3.11 2.31
N LEU A 8 -6.40 1.93 1.70
CA LEU A 8 -5.47 0.81 1.90
C LEU A 8 -4.10 1.09 1.28
N SER A 9 -4.06 1.72 0.11
CA SER A 9 -2.80 2.08 -0.56
C SER A 9 -2.05 3.10 0.28
N GLN A 10 -2.74 4.09 0.84
CA GLN A 10 -2.16 5.09 1.73
C GLN A 10 -1.66 4.44 3.02
N LEU A 11 -2.48 3.63 3.70
CA LEU A 11 -2.09 2.95 4.94
C LEU A 11 -0.82 2.11 4.74
N LEU A 12 -0.78 1.29 3.69
CA LEU A 12 0.38 0.46 3.37
C LEU A 12 1.59 1.33 3.02
N GLY A 13 1.41 2.37 2.21
CA GLY A 13 2.46 3.31 1.85
C GLY A 13 3.09 3.99 3.07
N GLU A 14 2.28 4.44 4.03
CA GLU A 14 2.76 5.09 5.25
C GLU A 14 3.52 4.13 6.18
N ILE A 15 3.21 2.83 6.17
CA ILE A 15 4.00 1.84 6.93
C ILE A 15 5.31 1.54 6.20
N VAL A 16 5.25 1.33 4.87
CA VAL A 16 6.41 1.03 4.02
C VAL A 16 7.45 2.16 4.07
N LYS A 17 7.02 3.43 4.01
CA LYS A 17 7.89 4.61 4.13
C LYS A 17 8.76 4.64 5.40
N LYS A 18 8.34 3.96 6.47
CA LYS A 18 9.09 3.93 7.73
C LYS A 18 10.29 3.00 7.71
N ILE A 19 10.32 2.03 6.78
CA ILE A 19 11.30 0.94 6.78
C ILE A 19 11.98 0.69 5.43
N VAL A 20 11.46 1.24 4.32
CA VAL A 20 11.99 1.08 2.97
C VAL A 20 12.74 2.34 2.53
N LYS A 21 13.83 2.16 1.77
CA LYS A 21 14.61 3.27 1.20
C LYS A 21 13.75 4.11 0.25
N PRO A 22 13.80 5.45 0.32
CA PRO A 22 12.94 6.33 -0.50
C PRO A 22 12.93 6.00 -2.00
N GLU A 23 14.09 5.68 -2.57
CA GLU A 23 14.27 5.34 -3.98
C GLU A 23 13.65 3.99 -4.41
N LYS A 24 13.23 3.16 -3.45
CA LYS A 24 12.57 1.87 -3.67
C LYS A 24 11.06 1.93 -3.42
N ILE A 25 10.54 3.07 -2.94
CA ILE A 25 9.13 3.23 -2.65
C ILE A 25 8.35 3.34 -3.95
N VAL A 26 7.27 2.56 -4.04
CA VAL A 26 6.31 2.56 -5.14
C VAL A 26 4.93 2.93 -4.61
N GLU A 27 3.98 3.22 -5.50
CA GLU A 27 2.63 3.66 -5.10
C GLU A 27 1.52 2.69 -5.53
N GLY A 28 0.37 2.83 -4.87
CA GLY A 28 -0.84 2.07 -5.20
C GLY A 28 -0.62 0.56 -5.14
N SER A 29 -1.17 -0.16 -6.12
CA SER A 29 -1.06 -1.63 -6.15
C SER A 29 0.35 -2.17 -6.37
N ALA A 30 1.32 -1.35 -6.79
CA ALA A 30 2.71 -1.78 -6.91
C ALA A 30 3.34 -2.11 -5.54
N LEU A 31 2.83 -1.50 -4.46
CA LEU A 31 3.25 -1.79 -3.08
C LEU A 31 3.10 -3.28 -2.72
N LEU A 32 2.15 -3.98 -3.34
CA LEU A 32 1.91 -5.41 -3.10
C LEU A 32 3.04 -6.31 -3.62
N LYS A 33 3.92 -5.80 -4.49
CA LYS A 33 5.04 -6.55 -5.08
C LYS A 33 6.37 -6.27 -4.39
N LEU A 34 6.38 -5.43 -3.35
CA LEU A 34 7.60 -5.02 -2.70
C LEU A 34 8.12 -6.16 -1.80
N ASP A 35 9.37 -6.56 -2.01
CA ASP A 35 10.01 -7.56 -1.17
C ASP A 35 10.57 -6.89 0.10
N LEU A 36 9.86 -7.10 1.21
CA LEU A 36 10.21 -6.58 2.53
C LEU A 36 11.27 -7.40 3.26
N ASN A 37 11.71 -8.53 2.70
CA ASN A 37 12.78 -9.35 3.27
C ASN A 37 14.15 -9.07 2.65
N SER A 38 14.18 -8.33 1.53
CA SER A 38 15.43 -7.93 0.89
C SER A 38 16.05 -6.73 1.59
N ASN A 39 17.24 -6.93 2.15
CA ASN A 39 18.03 -5.86 2.78
C ASN A 39 18.37 -4.73 1.80
N ASP A 40 18.38 -4.98 0.49
CA ASP A 40 18.62 -3.95 -0.52
C ASP A 40 17.50 -2.90 -0.56
N ASN A 41 16.27 -3.30 -0.20
CA ASN A 41 15.09 -2.44 -0.18
C ASN A 41 14.94 -1.68 1.15
N LEU A 42 15.49 -2.21 2.23
CA LEU A 42 15.24 -1.74 3.59
C LEU A 42 16.24 -0.65 4.02
N LEU A 43 15.77 0.27 4.86
CA LEU A 43 16.63 1.18 5.60
C LEU A 43 17.50 0.39 6.59
N GLU A 44 18.69 0.93 6.91
CA GLU A 44 19.44 0.47 8.07
C GLU A 44 18.59 0.62 9.34
N ALA A 45 18.65 -0.34 10.27
CA ALA A 45 17.78 -0.38 11.45
C ALA A 45 17.76 0.94 12.24
N LYS A 46 18.90 1.60 12.40
CA LYS A 46 19.02 2.91 13.10
C LYS A 46 18.31 4.09 12.40
N ASN A 47 17.99 3.95 11.11
CA ASN A 47 17.41 4.98 10.26
C ASN A 47 15.89 4.83 10.07
N ILE A 48 15.30 3.75 10.58
CA ILE A 48 13.85 3.54 10.46
C ILE A 48 13.07 4.59 11.29
N ASP A 49 11.84 4.86 10.88
CA ASP A 49 10.97 5.74 11.64
C ASP A 49 10.16 5.01 12.73
N ILE A 50 10.64 5.10 13.97
CA ILE A 50 9.95 4.62 15.18
C ILE A 50 8.97 5.65 15.79
N GLY A 51 8.79 6.81 15.13
CA GLY A 51 7.93 7.89 15.61
C GLY A 51 8.59 8.83 16.62
N PHE A 52 8.00 10.02 16.76
CA PHE A 52 8.56 11.13 17.56
C PHE A 52 8.76 10.79 19.03
N GLY A 53 7.74 10.22 19.68
CA GLY A 53 7.77 9.90 21.11
C GLY A 53 8.87 8.90 21.47
N ALA A 54 8.97 7.80 20.71
CA ALA A 54 9.99 6.78 20.92
C ALA A 54 11.41 7.32 20.66
N LYS A 55 11.61 8.12 19.60
CA LYS A 55 12.89 8.78 19.32
C LYS A 55 13.33 9.69 20.47
N LYS A 56 12.40 10.46 21.04
CA LYS A 56 12.69 11.36 22.17
C LYS A 56 13.09 10.56 23.41
N TYR A 57 12.31 9.56 23.77
CA TYR A 57 12.57 8.73 24.95
C TYR A 57 13.90 7.96 24.85
N LEU A 58 14.20 7.38 23.68
CA LEU A 58 15.44 6.64 23.46
C LEU A 58 16.71 7.52 23.52
N LYS A 59 16.58 8.82 23.22
CA LYS A 59 17.68 9.80 23.38
C LYS A 59 17.95 10.13 24.84
N GLU A 60 16.91 10.21 25.67
CA GLU A 60 17.01 10.52 27.10
C GLU A 60 17.53 9.33 27.92
N LEU A 61 17.31 8.10 27.43
CA LEU A 61 17.82 6.88 28.06
C LEU A 61 19.34 6.74 27.94
N LYS A 62 20.01 6.61 29.09
CA LYS A 62 21.44 6.26 29.21
C LYS A 62 21.65 4.75 29.14
N ILE A 63 21.38 4.16 27.98
CA ILE A 63 21.60 2.75 27.68
C ILE A 63 22.68 2.56 26.63
N ALA A 64 23.30 1.37 26.61
CA ALA A 64 24.33 1.02 25.63
C ALA A 64 23.80 1.07 24.20
N ASP A 65 24.64 1.48 23.25
CA ASP A 65 24.26 1.58 21.83
C ASP A 65 23.84 0.24 21.23
N LYS A 66 24.42 -0.86 21.71
CA LYS A 66 24.01 -2.22 21.33
C LYS A 66 22.54 -2.47 21.67
N THR A 67 22.08 -2.03 22.85
CA THR A 67 20.68 -2.17 23.28
C THR A 67 19.75 -1.30 22.45
N LYS A 68 20.16 -0.07 22.11
CA LYS A 68 19.41 0.80 21.19
C LYS A 68 19.26 0.16 19.82
N LEU A 69 20.33 -0.43 19.29
CA LEU A 69 20.30 -1.12 18.00
C LEU A 69 19.36 -2.32 18.00
N PHE A 70 19.35 -3.13 19.06
CA PHE A 70 18.39 -4.24 19.18
C PHE A 70 16.95 -3.75 19.21
N PHE A 71 16.65 -2.67 19.93
CA PHE A 71 15.32 -2.05 19.91
C PHE A 71 14.91 -1.63 18.49
N PHE A 72 15.81 -1.00 17.73
CA PHE A 72 15.54 -0.66 16.33
C PHE A 72 15.31 -1.89 15.45
N LEU A 73 16.09 -2.96 15.62
CA LEU A 73 15.88 -4.22 14.89
C LEU A 73 14.52 -4.84 15.20
N ASP A 74 14.09 -4.83 16.46
CA ASP A 74 12.79 -5.33 16.88
C ASP A 74 11.65 -4.49 16.27
N CYS A 75 11.76 -3.15 16.33
CA CYS A 75 10.81 -2.25 15.68
C CYS A 75 10.73 -2.49 14.16
N GLN A 76 11.89 -2.64 13.50
CA GLN A 76 11.95 -2.91 12.07
C GLN A 76 11.22 -4.20 11.72
N LYS A 77 11.48 -5.28 12.48
CA LYS A 77 10.85 -6.59 12.29
C LYS A 77 9.33 -6.54 12.51
N ILE A 78 8.85 -5.80 13.51
CA ILE A 78 7.42 -5.61 13.74
C ILE A 78 6.76 -4.89 12.55
N LEU A 79 7.37 -3.80 12.08
CA LEU A 79 6.84 -3.02 10.95
C LEU A 79 6.86 -3.82 9.65
N GLN A 80 7.92 -4.58 9.38
CA GLN A 80 7.99 -5.51 8.25
C GLN A 80 6.86 -6.54 8.32
N ASN A 81 6.71 -7.21 9.46
CA ASN A 81 5.67 -8.22 9.64
C ASN A 81 4.25 -7.65 9.49
N LEU A 82 4.03 -6.42 9.98
CA LEU A 82 2.76 -5.72 9.83
C LEU A 82 2.49 -5.41 8.35
N ALA A 83 3.45 -4.80 7.66
CA ALA A 83 3.32 -4.47 6.23
C ALA A 83 3.10 -5.73 5.39
N GLN A 84 3.86 -6.81 5.65
CA GLN A 84 3.70 -8.09 4.96
C GLN A 84 2.30 -8.69 5.18
N LYS A 85 1.80 -8.71 6.43
CA LYS A 85 0.44 -9.17 6.72
C LYS A 85 -0.63 -8.35 6.02
N ILE A 86 -0.44 -7.02 5.91
CA ILE A 86 -1.35 -6.15 5.17
C ILE A 86 -1.30 -6.51 3.69
N ILE A 87 -0.12 -6.69 3.09
CA ILE A 87 0.05 -7.11 1.69
C ILE A 87 -0.66 -8.44 1.43
N ASP A 88 -0.39 -9.47 2.23
CA ASP A 88 -0.92 -10.83 2.06
C ASP A 88 -2.46 -10.86 2.13
N LYS A 89 -3.02 -10.08 3.06
CA LYS A 89 -4.47 -10.02 3.31
C LYS A 89 -5.16 -8.89 2.56
N SER A 90 -4.43 -8.09 1.79
CA SER A 90 -4.99 -6.87 1.20
C SER A 90 -6.09 -7.18 0.18
N PRO A 91 -7.27 -6.55 0.29
CA PRO A 91 -8.24 -6.50 -0.80
C PRO A 91 -7.69 -5.93 -2.11
N LEU A 92 -6.60 -5.15 -2.06
CA LEU A 92 -5.96 -4.55 -3.24
C LEU A 92 -5.48 -5.59 -4.27
N LYS A 93 -5.31 -6.86 -3.87
CA LYS A 93 -4.95 -7.94 -4.81
C LYS A 93 -6.05 -8.24 -5.83
N TYR A 94 -7.30 -7.96 -5.49
CA TYR A 94 -8.43 -8.23 -6.37
C TYR A 94 -8.58 -7.14 -7.43
N LYS A 95 -8.70 -7.54 -8.70
CA LYS A 95 -8.93 -6.63 -9.83
C LYS A 95 -10.14 -5.72 -9.60
N ILE A 96 -11.24 -6.26 -9.05
CA ILE A 96 -12.45 -5.47 -8.80
C ILE A 96 -12.22 -4.30 -7.84
N ILE A 97 -11.44 -4.49 -6.76
CA ILE A 97 -11.17 -3.43 -5.79
C ILE A 97 -10.35 -2.31 -6.45
N ARG A 98 -9.39 -2.67 -7.31
CA ARG A 98 -8.60 -1.73 -8.10
C ARG A 98 -9.41 -1.05 -9.21
N GLY A 99 -10.39 -1.73 -9.78
CA GLY A 99 -11.28 -1.12 -10.77
C GLY A 99 -12.25 -0.13 -10.14
N LEU A 100 -12.79 -0.47 -8.96
CA LEU A 100 -13.76 0.35 -8.24
C LEU A 100 -13.21 1.72 -7.79
N SER A 101 -11.89 1.95 -7.83
CA SER A 101 -11.34 3.29 -7.61
C SER A 101 -11.74 4.29 -8.69
N SER A 102 -12.21 3.84 -9.86
CA SER A 102 -12.79 4.72 -10.88
C SER A 102 -13.99 5.51 -10.38
N LEU A 103 -14.73 4.95 -9.42
CA LEU A 103 -15.91 5.55 -8.81
C LEU A 103 -15.57 6.50 -7.65
N HIS A 104 -14.27 6.73 -7.39
CA HIS A 104 -13.85 7.71 -6.42
C HIS A 104 -14.05 9.13 -6.99
N PRO A 105 -14.72 10.07 -6.30
CA PRO A 105 -15.02 11.39 -6.84
C PRO A 105 -13.80 12.15 -7.38
N SER A 106 -12.66 12.06 -6.68
CA SER A 106 -11.42 12.70 -7.14
C SER A 106 -10.85 12.08 -8.41
N VAL A 107 -11.12 10.80 -8.69
CA VAL A 107 -10.69 10.16 -9.95
C VAL A 107 -11.63 10.58 -11.08
N MET A 108 -12.94 10.59 -10.82
CA MET A 108 -13.95 11.02 -11.79
C MET A 108 -13.75 12.48 -12.24
N LEU A 109 -13.47 13.38 -11.30
CA LEU A 109 -13.36 14.81 -11.58
C LEU A 109 -12.00 15.21 -12.16
N ASN A 110 -10.91 14.61 -11.67
CA ASN A 110 -9.56 15.10 -11.97
C ASN A 110 -8.79 14.21 -12.94
N ASN A 111 -9.22 12.96 -13.17
CA ASN A 111 -8.44 11.97 -13.93
C ASN A 111 -9.35 11.06 -14.78
N SER A 112 -10.19 11.65 -15.64
CA SER A 112 -11.21 10.91 -16.41
C SER A 112 -10.65 9.72 -17.20
N ASN A 113 -9.49 9.87 -17.85
CA ASN A 113 -8.84 8.79 -18.61
C ASN A 113 -8.43 7.59 -17.72
N ILE A 114 -7.91 7.87 -16.52
CA ILE A 114 -7.54 6.84 -15.54
C ILE A 114 -8.81 6.18 -14.99
N GLY A 115 -9.83 6.99 -14.70
CA GLY A 115 -11.15 6.52 -14.27
C GLY A 115 -11.77 5.56 -15.28
N LEU A 116 -11.78 5.90 -16.56
CA LEU A 116 -12.28 5.03 -17.63
C LEU A 116 -11.49 3.73 -17.72
N THR A 117 -10.16 3.81 -17.68
CA THR A 117 -9.30 2.61 -17.71
C THR A 117 -9.59 1.68 -16.52
N GLN A 118 -9.76 2.24 -15.33
CA GLN A 118 -10.10 1.48 -14.12
C GLN A 118 -11.54 0.95 -14.17
N PHE A 119 -12.49 1.70 -14.72
CA PHE A 119 -13.87 1.27 -14.86
C PHE A 119 -14.00 0.12 -15.85
N ASN A 120 -13.21 0.11 -16.93
CA ASN A 120 -13.12 -1.03 -17.84
C ASN A 120 -12.73 -2.33 -17.11
N ILE A 121 -11.87 -2.25 -16.08
CA ILE A 121 -11.55 -3.41 -15.24
C ILE A 121 -12.80 -3.90 -14.48
N VAL A 122 -13.66 -2.99 -14.01
CA VAL A 122 -14.91 -3.36 -13.34
C VAL A 122 -15.83 -4.12 -14.32
N LEU A 123 -16.01 -3.59 -15.52
CA LEU A 123 -16.84 -4.20 -16.56
C LEU A 123 -16.31 -5.57 -16.97
N GLU A 124 -14.99 -5.70 -17.17
CA GLU A 124 -14.32 -6.97 -17.47
C GLU A 124 -14.59 -8.00 -16.36
N VAL A 125 -14.40 -7.62 -15.08
CA VAL A 125 -14.61 -8.53 -13.94
C VAL A 125 -16.07 -8.96 -13.82
N LEU A 126 -17.03 -8.04 -13.99
CA LEU A 126 -18.46 -8.35 -13.92
C LEU A 126 -18.90 -9.26 -15.07
N HIS A 127 -18.41 -9.01 -16.28
CA HIS A 127 -18.69 -9.85 -17.45
C HIS A 127 -18.15 -11.26 -17.26
N ASN A 128 -16.89 -11.40 -16.84
CA ASN A 128 -16.26 -12.70 -16.60
C ASN A 128 -16.93 -13.49 -15.47
N ALA A 129 -17.62 -12.80 -14.55
CA ALA A 129 -18.42 -13.41 -13.49
C ALA A 129 -19.89 -13.67 -13.91
N ASN A 130 -20.24 -13.51 -15.18
CA ASN A 130 -21.59 -13.65 -15.74
C ASN A 130 -22.64 -12.76 -15.04
N GLN A 131 -22.23 -11.62 -14.47
CA GLN A 131 -23.12 -10.66 -13.82
C GLN A 131 -23.73 -9.65 -14.80
N ILE A 132 -23.05 -9.43 -15.94
CA ILE A 132 -23.51 -8.56 -17.02
C ILE A 132 -23.24 -9.23 -18.38
N THR A 133 -24.01 -8.86 -19.40
CA THR A 133 -23.79 -9.31 -20.78
C THR A 133 -22.72 -8.47 -21.48
N ALA A 134 -22.13 -9.00 -22.55
CA ALA A 134 -21.18 -8.24 -23.38
C ALA A 134 -21.78 -6.91 -23.89
N THR A 135 -23.04 -6.91 -24.29
CA THR A 135 -23.74 -5.69 -24.74
C THR A 135 -23.91 -4.64 -23.63
N VAL A 136 -24.03 -5.06 -22.37
CA VAL A 136 -24.08 -4.14 -21.22
C VAL A 136 -22.66 -3.64 -20.91
N ALA A 137 -21.65 -4.51 -21.01
CA ALA A 137 -20.26 -4.12 -20.80
C ALA A 137 -19.79 -3.09 -21.83
N GLU A 138 -20.09 -3.26 -23.12
CA GLU A 138 -19.71 -2.27 -24.16
C GLU A 138 -20.42 -0.93 -23.94
N ARG A 139 -21.72 -0.93 -23.65
CA ARG A 139 -22.47 0.31 -23.35
C ARG A 139 -21.95 1.07 -22.13
N GLY A 140 -21.31 0.39 -21.18
CA GLY A 140 -20.72 1.02 -20.01
C GLY A 140 -19.38 1.72 -20.27
N LYS A 141 -18.80 1.56 -21.46
CA LYS A 141 -17.53 2.22 -21.84
C LYS A 141 -17.73 3.61 -22.45
N ASP A 142 -18.93 3.88 -22.95
CA ASP A 142 -19.37 5.15 -23.56
C ASP A 142 -19.71 6.19 -22.48
#